data_AF-A0A3D4YPC2-F1
#
_entry.id   AF-A0A3D4YPC2-F1
#
_cell.length_a   1.000
_cell.length_b   1.000
_cell.length_c   1.000
_cell.angle_alpha   90.00
_cell.angle_beta   90.00
_cell.angle_gamma   90.00
#
_symmetry.space_group_name_H-M   'P 1'
#
loop_
_entity.id
_entity.type
_entity.pdbx_description
1 polymer ?
#
loop_
_entity_poly.entity_id
_entity_poly.type
_entity_poly.pdbx_seq_one_letter_code
_entity_poly.pdbx_strand_id
1 'polypeptide(L)' 'MMLASDKLRVVLATTHIALRDVPEKLTADLITQAAGITRKGLEEW' A
#
# COMPACT_ATOMS: atom_id res chain seq x y z
N MET A 1 -2.16 4.69 -1.81
CA MET A 1 -3.62 4.91 -1.71
C MET A 1 -4.18 3.98 -0.64
N MET A 2 -5.22 4.40 0.09
CA MET A 2 -5.87 3.59 1.14
C MET A 2 -7.38 3.50 0.88
N LEU A 3 -7.93 2.30 1.03
CA LEU A 3 -9.36 2.06 1.13
C LEU A 3 -9.70 1.91 2.62
N ALA A 4 -10.68 2.65 3.12
CA ALA A 4 -11.00 2.70 4.54
C ALA A 4 -12.48 2.44 4.81
N SER A 5 -12.74 1.74 5.92
CA SER A 5 -14.04 1.54 6.54
C SER A 5 -13.87 1.60 8.06
N ASP A 6 -14.97 1.60 8.81
CA ASP A 6 -14.94 1.63 10.27
C ASP A 6 -14.19 0.44 10.90
N LYS A 7 -14.18 -0.71 10.21
CA LYS A 7 -13.61 -1.97 10.73
C LYS A 7 -12.26 -2.35 10.11
N LEU A 8 -11.92 -1.81 8.95
CA LEU A 8 -10.71 -2.20 8.23
C LEU A 8 -10.21 -1.09 7.31
N ARG A 9 -8.89 -0.93 7.29
CA ARG A 9 -8.14 -0.09 6.34
C ARG A 9 -7.20 -0.97 5.52
N VAL A 10 -7.17 -0.79 4.22
CA VAL A 10 -6.34 -1.56 3.28
C VAL A 10 -5.49 -0.59 2.48
N VAL A 11 -4.17 -0.81 2.48
CA VAL A 11 -3.23 -0.02 1.68
C VAL A 11 -2.74 -0.85 0.52
N LEU A 12 -2.74 -0.22 -0.65
CA LEU A 12 -2.32 -0.86 -1.89
C LEU A 12 -0.84 -0.56 -2.15
N ALA A 13 -0.02 -1.61 -2.25
CA ALA A 13 1.38 -1.49 -2.65
C ALA A 13 1.53 -1.14 -4.13
N THR A 14 0.65 -1.67 -4.98
CA THR A 14 0.50 -1.32 -6.41
C THR A 14 -0.95 -0.92 -6.67
N THR A 15 -1.19 -0.03 -7.64
CA THR A 15 -2.54 0.43 -7.97
C THR A 15 -2.96 -0.08 -9.35
N HIS A 16 -3.41 0.79 -10.25
CA HIS A 16 -3.99 0.42 -11.53
C HIS A 16 -2.91 0.04 -12.56
N ILE A 17 -2.35 -1.15 -12.40
CA ILE A 17 -1.43 -1.79 -13.36
C ILE A 17 -2.04 -3.11 -13.87
N ALA A 18 -1.54 -3.64 -14.99
CA ALA A 18 -1.99 -4.95 -15.44
C ALA A 18 -1.60 -6.02 -14.41
N LEU A 19 -2.49 -6.99 -14.17
CA LEU A 19 -2.27 -8.01 -13.14
C LEU A 19 -0.98 -8.81 -13.39
N ARG A 20 -0.65 -9.08 -14.66
CA ARG A 20 0.58 -9.80 -15.03
C ARG A 20 1.87 -9.03 -14.70
N ASP A 21 1.80 -7.71 -14.52
CA ASP A 21 2.96 -6.89 -14.20
C ASP A 21 3.21 -6.82 -12.68
N VAL A 22 2.23 -7.22 -11.86
CA VAL A 22 2.31 -7.13 -10.39
C VAL A 22 3.52 -7.89 -9.81
N PRO A 23 3.84 -9.14 -10.23
CA PRO A 23 4.97 -9.88 -9.66
C PRO A 23 6.32 -9.16 -9.85
N GLU A 24 6.51 -8.50 -10.99
CA GLU A 24 7.75 -7.76 -11.28
C GLU A 24 7.81 -6.41 -10.54
N LYS A 25 6.66 -5.78 -10.29
CA LYS A 25 6.59 -4.48 -9.62
C LYS A 25 6.54 -4.58 -8.09
N LEU A 26 6.11 -5.72 -7.54
CA LEU A 26 5.98 -5.92 -6.10
C LEU A 26 7.34 -6.29 -5.48
N THR A 27 8.12 -5.28 -5.11
CA THR A 27 9.43 -5.46 -4.47
C THR A 27 9.35 -5.31 -2.95
N ALA A 28 10.35 -5.83 -2.23
CA ALA A 28 10.47 -5.65 -0.78
C ALA A 28 10.56 -4.16 -0.39
N ASP A 29 11.28 -3.36 -1.18
CA ASP A 29 11.41 -1.92 -0.98
C ASP A 29 10.06 -1.20 -1.12
N LEU A 30 9.26 -1.57 -2.12
CA LEU A 30 7.94 -1.00 -2.33
C LEU A 30 7.01 -1.30 -1.15
N ILE A 31 7.03 -2.54 -0.65
CA ILE A 31 6.25 -2.94 0.53
C ILE A 31 6.69 -2.14 1.75
N THR A 32 8.00 -2.02 1.99
CA THR A 32 8.56 -1.30 3.14
C THR A 32 8.21 0.19 3.08
N GLN A 33 8.31 0.79 1.89
CA GLN A 33 7.92 2.18 1.67
C GLN A 33 6.44 2.40 1.92
N ALA A 34 5.56 1.57 1.35
CA ALA A 34 4.12 1.67 1.55
C ALA A 34 3.75 1.52 3.04
N ALA A 35 4.37 0.57 3.75
CA ALA A 35 4.16 0.37 5.19
C ALA A 35 4.66 1.57 6.01
N GLY A 36 5.82 2.15 5.67
CA GLY A 36 6.37 3.32 6.36
C GLY A 36 5.51 4.57 6.20
N ILE A 37 5.06 4.86 4.96
CA ILE A 37 4.12 5.95 4.68
C ILE A 37 2.81 5.74 5.44
N THR A 38 2.31 4.50 5.45
CA THR A 38 1.07 4.17 6.17
C THR A 38 1.22 4.39 7.67
N ARG A 39 2.33 3.95 8.28
CA ARG A 39 2.58 4.14 9.71
C ARG A 39 2.57 5.63 10.06
N LYS A 40 3.41 6.41 9.38
CA LYS A 40 3.50 7.85 9.60
C LYS A 40 2.13 8.51 9.43
N GLY A 41 1.43 8.18 8.35
CA GLY A 41 0.09 8.71 8.06
C GLY A 41 -0.98 8.29 9.07
N LEU A 42 -0.82 7.19 9.81
CA LEU A 42 -1.75 6.80 10.88
C LEU A 42 -1.36 7.39 12.24
N GLU A 43 -0.08 7.72 12.46
CA GLU A 43 0.40 8.39 13.68
C GLU A 43 0.05 9.89 13.67
N GLU A 44 -0.01 10.52 12.50
CA GLU A 44 -0.23 11.97 12.32
C GLU A 44 -1.69 12.36 12.04
N TRP A 45 -2.61 11.40 11.94
CA TRP A 45 -4.02 11.60 11.53
C TRP A 45 -4.95 11.78 12.72
#